data_AF-A0A956P3Q0-F1
#
_entry.id   AF-A0A956P3Q0-F1
#
_cell.length_a   1.000
_cell.length_b   1.000
_cell.length_c   1.000
_cell.angle_alpha   90.00
_cell.angle_beta   90.00
_cell.angle_gamma   90.00
#
_symmetry.space_group_name_H-M   'P 1'
#
loop_
_entity.id
_entity.type
_entity.pdbx_description
1 polymer ?
#
loop_
_entity_poly.entity_id
_entity_poly.type
_entity_poly.pdbx_seq_one_letter_code
_entity_poly.pdbx_strand_id
1 'polypeptide(L)'
;MQRGFMLIEVLIASLISAIFGVILFAAYYQSNRVTRSIDDFIDVYSREALLQHQLERDIFGAFIPEQAKAKENAIENIFVSTNKDGTFDMLTFITNNPLTTYGGSKPRIVRVVYRLKPDKVNDHEKNSYTLFRQESINLDLKAFKLSDTLDAKSIRTYEVADGIKSFKIEHTAIVPKEDKIELEKKDVWHSDSPPTSEGSAVELATASIGISSQQEKEKGDKSDFSKDSAGKKEIALPQVVTFFITLWDLQKERERSFVISVPIFVGSIDKDEMEEKIKARKEKQVQQQNQKKQTQKQLQMQNFAPVGTKQSIVQNKKRQHNIMINGKQLGDNILLEKQTVVVGGGKSPVGMKRKLVQVSA
;
A
#
# COMPACT_ATOMS: atom_id res chain seq x y z
N MET A 1 9.82 -19.46 -94.62
CA MET A 1 10.79 -19.16 -93.55
C MET A 1 10.07 -18.65 -92.32
N GLN A 2 9.44 -19.49 -91.51
CA GLN A 2 8.85 -19.04 -90.24
C GLN A 2 8.79 -20.21 -89.25
N ARG A 3 9.16 -19.92 -87.99
CA ARG A 3 8.82 -20.64 -86.75
C ARG A 3 9.62 -21.91 -86.42
N GLY A 4 10.88 -21.72 -86.00
CA GLY A 4 11.63 -22.67 -85.17
C GLY A 4 11.89 -22.21 -83.73
N PHE A 5 11.64 -20.93 -83.40
CA PHE A 5 12.02 -20.32 -82.11
C PHE A 5 10.95 -20.39 -81.00
N MET A 6 9.74 -20.88 -81.29
CA MET A 6 8.60 -20.79 -80.36
C MET A 6 8.76 -21.65 -79.10
N LEU A 7 9.38 -22.84 -79.20
CA LEU A 7 9.54 -23.74 -78.05
C LEU A 7 10.52 -23.18 -77.01
N ILE A 8 11.65 -22.62 -77.46
CA ILE A 8 12.68 -22.07 -76.57
C ILE A 8 12.12 -20.85 -75.81
N GLU A 9 11.38 -19.99 -76.49
CA GLU A 9 10.75 -18.82 -75.88
C GLU A 9 9.72 -19.21 -74.81
N VAL A 10 8.88 -20.22 -75.08
CA VAL A 10 7.93 -20.75 -74.09
C VAL A 10 8.65 -21.38 -72.90
N LEU A 11 9.74 -22.11 -73.12
CA LEU A 11 10.54 -22.68 -72.04
C LEU A 11 11.17 -21.58 -71.16
N ILE A 12 11.78 -20.57 -71.77
CA ILE A 12 12.35 -19.43 -71.04
C ILE A 12 11.26 -18.67 -70.28
N ALA A 13 10.11 -18.41 -70.90
CA ALA A 13 8.98 -17.76 -70.23
C ALA A 13 8.49 -18.59 -69.04
N SER A 14 8.36 -19.91 -69.19
CA SER A 14 7.92 -20.79 -68.09
C SER A 14 8.93 -20.83 -66.93
N LEU A 15 10.23 -20.82 -67.24
CA LEU A 15 11.29 -20.77 -66.23
C LEU A 15 11.26 -19.44 -65.47
N ILE A 16 11.12 -18.32 -66.18
CA ILE A 16 11.00 -16.99 -65.59
C ILE A 16 9.76 -16.90 -64.70
N SER A 17 8.60 -17.39 -65.18
CA SER A 17 7.36 -17.44 -64.38
C SER A 17 7.52 -18.28 -63.12
N ALA A 18 8.20 -19.43 -63.18
CA ALA A 18 8.46 -20.28 -62.01
C ALA A 18 9.35 -19.56 -60.98
N ILE A 19 10.41 -18.87 -61.43
CA ILE A 19 11.27 -18.07 -60.56
C ILE A 19 10.46 -16.96 -59.87
N PHE A 20 9.63 -16.22 -60.63
CA PHE A 20 8.75 -15.21 -60.05
C PHE A 20 7.77 -15.80 -59.05
N GLY A 21 7.21 -16.99 -59.33
CA GLY A 21 6.33 -17.70 -58.41
C GLY A 21 7.03 -17.97 -57.06
N VAL A 22 8.24 -18.52 -57.09
CA VAL A 22 9.02 -18.79 -55.86
C VAL A 22 9.31 -17.51 -55.09
N ILE A 23 9.72 -16.44 -55.79
CA ILE A 23 10.00 -15.14 -55.15
C ILE A 23 8.73 -14.56 -54.49
N LEU A 24 7.59 -14.61 -55.18
CA LEU A 24 6.32 -14.12 -54.63
C LEU A 24 5.85 -14.94 -53.42
N PHE A 25 5.97 -16.27 -53.48
CA PHE A 25 5.64 -17.13 -52.34
C PHE A 25 6.58 -16.87 -51.14
N ALA A 26 7.87 -16.68 -51.38
CA ALA A 26 8.82 -16.32 -50.34
C ALA A 26 8.49 -14.96 -49.71
N ALA A 27 8.17 -13.95 -50.53
CA ALA A 27 7.76 -12.62 -50.07
C ALA A 27 6.46 -12.68 -49.26
N TYR A 28 5.47 -13.45 -49.72
CA TYR A 28 4.21 -13.66 -49.01
C TYR A 28 4.42 -14.32 -47.63
N TYR A 29 5.25 -15.37 -47.56
CA TYR A 29 5.56 -16.04 -46.30
C TYR A 29 6.29 -15.09 -45.33
N GLN A 30 7.26 -14.31 -45.81
CA GLN A 30 7.94 -13.30 -45.01
C GLN A 30 6.98 -12.22 -44.51
N SER A 31 6.09 -11.71 -45.37
CA SER A 31 5.07 -10.73 -45.00
C SER A 31 4.19 -11.25 -43.87
N ASN A 32 3.67 -12.48 -43.99
CA ASN A 32 2.83 -13.07 -42.96
C ASN A 32 3.57 -13.25 -41.62
N ARG A 33 4.85 -13.60 -41.65
CA ARG A 33 5.68 -13.70 -40.45
C ARG A 33 5.85 -12.33 -39.78
N VAL A 34 6.11 -11.28 -40.56
CA VAL A 34 6.27 -9.92 -40.05
C VAL A 34 4.94 -9.42 -39.47
N THR A 35 3.81 -9.62 -40.16
CA THR A 35 2.48 -9.25 -39.65
C THR A 35 2.21 -9.89 -38.30
N ARG A 36 2.41 -11.21 -38.15
CA ARG A 36 2.24 -11.88 -36.85
C ARG A 36 3.14 -11.30 -35.77
N SER A 37 4.40 -11.04 -36.10
CA SER A 37 5.33 -10.43 -35.14
C SER A 37 4.92 -9.01 -34.73
N ILE A 38 4.29 -8.24 -35.63
CA ILE A 38 3.77 -6.91 -35.34
C ILE A 38 2.54 -7.02 -34.44
N ASP A 39 1.61 -7.92 -34.75
CA ASP A 39 0.42 -8.16 -33.94
C ASP A 39 0.82 -8.57 -32.51
N ASP A 40 1.72 -9.55 -32.38
CA ASP A 40 2.26 -10.00 -31.09
C ASP A 40 2.92 -8.86 -30.30
N PHE A 41 3.67 -8.00 -31.01
CA PHE A 41 4.34 -6.86 -30.40
C PHE A 41 3.32 -5.83 -29.90
N ILE A 42 2.35 -5.46 -30.74
CA ILE A 42 1.33 -4.48 -30.38
C ILE A 42 0.53 -4.98 -29.18
N ASP A 43 0.14 -6.26 -29.16
CA ASP A 43 -0.75 -6.80 -28.12
C ASP A 43 -0.12 -6.86 -26.72
N VAL A 44 1.12 -7.34 -26.62
CA VAL A 44 1.79 -7.50 -25.32
C VAL A 44 2.37 -6.18 -24.85
N TYR A 45 3.09 -5.44 -25.70
CA TYR A 45 3.76 -4.20 -25.29
C TYR A 45 2.79 -3.05 -25.04
N SER A 46 1.65 -2.99 -25.75
CA SER A 46 0.64 -1.95 -25.44
C SER A 46 0.03 -2.16 -24.06
N ARG A 47 -0.28 -3.41 -23.69
CA ARG A 47 -0.80 -3.76 -22.36
C ARG A 47 0.23 -3.53 -21.26
N GLU A 48 1.49 -3.91 -21.50
CA GLU A 48 2.60 -3.60 -20.60
C GLU A 48 2.71 -2.08 -20.37
N ALA A 49 2.74 -1.28 -21.45
CA ALA A 49 2.89 0.16 -21.35
C ALA A 49 1.72 0.82 -20.59
N LEU A 50 0.48 0.38 -20.84
CA LEU A 50 -0.70 0.86 -20.11
C LEU A 50 -0.65 0.50 -18.63
N LEU A 51 -0.28 -0.74 -18.31
CA LEU A 51 -0.12 -1.22 -16.94
C LEU A 51 0.98 -0.46 -16.21
N GLN A 52 2.14 -0.29 -16.84
CA GLN A 52 3.26 0.48 -16.30
C GLN A 52 2.86 1.92 -16.02
N HIS A 53 2.29 2.61 -17.00
CA HIS A 53 1.85 3.99 -16.83
C HIS A 53 0.83 4.13 -15.69
N GLN A 54 -0.12 3.20 -15.59
CA GLN A 54 -1.15 3.22 -14.55
C GLN A 54 -0.57 2.97 -13.15
N LEU A 55 0.34 2.00 -13.01
CA LEU A 55 1.04 1.71 -11.75
C LEU A 55 1.93 2.87 -11.34
N GLU A 56 2.77 3.37 -12.25
CA GLU A 56 3.64 4.52 -12.04
C GLU A 56 2.84 5.73 -11.57
N ARG A 57 1.79 6.10 -12.30
CA ARG A 57 0.99 7.30 -11.99
C ARG A 57 0.39 7.25 -10.58
N ASP A 58 -0.16 6.11 -10.17
CA ASP A 58 -0.76 5.98 -8.85
C ASP A 58 0.29 5.96 -7.73
N ILE A 59 1.37 5.18 -7.91
CA ILE A 59 2.43 4.98 -6.91
C ILE A 59 3.27 6.24 -6.72
N PHE A 60 3.55 6.99 -7.78
CA PHE A 60 4.18 8.31 -7.66
C PHE A 60 3.37 9.28 -6.81
N GLY A 61 2.04 9.13 -6.81
CA GLY A 61 1.14 9.91 -5.97
C GLY A 61 0.97 9.35 -4.55
N ALA A 62 1.63 8.24 -4.19
CA ALA A 62 1.47 7.62 -2.88
C ALA A 62 2.08 8.49 -1.78
N PHE A 63 1.31 8.77 -0.73
CA PHE A 63 1.76 9.62 0.37
C PHE A 63 1.09 9.29 1.71
N ILE A 64 1.65 9.82 2.79
CA ILE A 64 1.10 9.70 4.15
C ILE A 64 0.24 10.94 4.46
N PRO A 65 -1.09 10.81 4.57
CA PRO A 65 -1.95 11.93 4.92
C PRO A 65 -1.73 12.40 6.37
N GLU A 66 -1.90 13.69 6.64
CA GLU A 66 -1.76 14.25 8.00
C GLU A 66 -2.78 13.66 8.98
N GLN A 67 -3.96 13.29 8.50
CA GLN A 67 -4.99 12.64 9.30
C GLN A 67 -4.49 11.33 9.94
N ALA A 68 -3.56 10.62 9.28
CA ALA A 68 -2.95 9.43 9.85
C ALA A 68 -2.03 9.72 11.04
N LYS A 69 -1.57 10.97 11.21
CA LYS A 69 -0.75 11.40 12.36
C LYS A 69 -1.62 11.79 13.58
N ALA A 70 -2.91 12.07 13.37
CA ALA A 70 -3.83 12.44 14.44
C ALA A 70 -4.32 11.20 15.23
N LYS A 71 -4.30 11.27 16.56
CA LYS A 71 -4.61 10.12 17.44
C LYS A 71 -6.08 9.66 17.37
N GLU A 72 -7.01 10.57 17.13
CA GLU A 72 -8.45 10.27 17.24
C GLU A 72 -9.04 9.63 15.98
N ASN A 73 -8.37 9.76 14.82
CA ASN A 73 -8.82 9.21 13.54
C ASN A 73 -7.63 8.68 12.71
N ALA A 74 -6.72 7.95 13.37
CA ALA A 74 -5.54 7.42 12.72
C ALA A 74 -5.95 6.43 11.62
N ILE A 75 -5.64 6.76 10.37
CA ILE A 75 -5.85 5.87 9.24
C ILE A 75 -4.83 4.74 9.33
N GLU A 76 -5.30 3.54 9.64
CA GLU A 76 -4.46 2.34 9.65
C GLU A 76 -4.08 1.93 8.22
N ASN A 77 -2.98 1.19 8.08
CA ASN A 77 -2.63 0.49 6.86
C ASN A 77 -2.51 1.43 5.64
N ILE A 78 -1.69 2.48 5.76
CA ILE A 78 -1.51 3.51 4.72
C ILE A 78 -0.97 2.91 3.43
N PHE A 79 -0.05 1.96 3.54
CA PHE A 79 0.52 1.22 2.43
C PHE A 79 0.61 -0.25 2.87
N VAL A 80 -0.09 -1.15 2.19
CA VAL A 80 -0.09 -2.58 2.52
C VAL A 80 -0.08 -3.38 1.23
N SER A 81 0.77 -4.41 1.21
CA SER A 81 0.78 -5.42 0.16
C SER A 81 0.66 -6.80 0.78
N THR A 82 -0.21 -7.64 0.23
CA THR A 82 -0.35 -9.05 0.62
C THR A 82 -0.05 -9.93 -0.58
N ASN A 83 0.72 -10.99 -0.32
CA ASN A 83 0.93 -12.09 -1.24
C ASN A 83 0.27 -13.33 -0.65
N LYS A 84 -0.50 -14.05 -1.45
CA LYS A 84 -1.13 -15.31 -1.07
C LYS A 84 -0.52 -16.42 -1.92
N ASP A 85 -0.02 -17.47 -1.27
CA ASP A 85 0.58 -18.63 -1.94
C ASP A 85 1.74 -18.24 -2.89
N GLY A 86 2.56 -17.26 -2.48
CA GLY A 86 3.68 -16.75 -3.28
C GLY A 86 3.27 -15.87 -4.47
N THR A 87 1.98 -15.68 -4.70
CA THR A 87 1.42 -14.84 -5.77
C THR A 87 0.90 -13.53 -5.18
N PHE A 88 0.98 -12.44 -5.94
CA PHE A 88 0.35 -11.18 -5.57
C PHE A 88 -1.16 -11.34 -5.34
N ASP A 89 -1.68 -10.82 -4.24
CA ASP A 89 -3.11 -10.84 -3.90
C ASP A 89 -3.68 -9.41 -3.89
N MET A 90 -3.10 -8.52 -3.08
CA MET A 90 -3.59 -7.15 -2.93
C MET A 90 -2.47 -6.15 -2.68
N LEU A 91 -2.56 -4.97 -3.29
CA LEU A 91 -1.75 -3.79 -2.96
C LEU A 91 -2.71 -2.64 -2.69
N THR A 92 -2.58 -1.96 -1.55
CA THR A 92 -3.40 -0.79 -1.22
C THR A 92 -2.53 0.34 -0.70
N PHE A 93 -2.84 1.55 -1.15
CA PHE A 93 -2.22 2.76 -0.65
C PHE A 93 -3.10 3.99 -0.83
N ILE A 94 -2.73 5.09 -0.17
CA ILE A 94 -3.39 6.39 -0.31
C ILE A 94 -2.62 7.22 -1.34
N THR A 95 -3.34 7.77 -2.32
CA THR A 95 -2.76 8.58 -3.40
C THR A 95 -3.50 9.90 -3.57
N ASN A 96 -2.78 10.92 -4.03
CA ASN A 96 -3.32 12.22 -4.44
C ASN A 96 -3.57 12.31 -5.95
N ASN A 97 -3.36 11.23 -6.69
CA ASN A 97 -3.49 11.16 -8.14
C ASN A 97 -4.62 10.22 -8.58
N PRO A 98 -5.88 10.51 -8.22
CA PRO A 98 -7.03 9.69 -8.63
C PRO A 98 -7.21 9.73 -10.15
N LEU A 99 -7.98 8.77 -10.69
CA LEU A 99 -8.41 8.88 -12.08
C LEU A 99 -9.23 10.17 -12.29
N THR A 100 -8.94 10.85 -13.41
CA THR A 100 -9.64 12.07 -13.77
C THR A 100 -11.11 11.75 -14.04
N THR A 101 -12.00 12.50 -13.38
CA THR A 101 -13.44 12.46 -13.66
C THR A 101 -13.81 13.71 -14.39
N TYR A 102 -14.60 13.58 -15.46
CA TYR A 102 -15.14 14.72 -16.18
C TYR A 102 -15.83 15.70 -15.20
N GLY A 103 -15.44 16.98 -15.26
CA GLY A 103 -15.97 18.05 -14.40
C GLY A 103 -15.38 18.16 -12.99
N GLY A 104 -14.41 17.32 -12.61
CA GLY A 104 -13.71 17.44 -11.32
C GLY A 104 -12.45 18.28 -11.41
N SER A 105 -12.45 19.50 -10.86
CA SER A 105 -11.27 20.40 -10.86
C SER A 105 -10.44 20.36 -9.58
N LYS A 106 -10.96 19.77 -8.50
CA LYS A 106 -10.27 19.76 -7.20
C LYS A 106 -9.37 18.54 -7.07
N PRO A 107 -8.13 18.68 -6.60
CA PRO A 107 -7.32 17.55 -6.13
C PRO A 107 -8.11 16.74 -5.11
N ARG A 108 -8.05 15.42 -5.21
CA ARG A 108 -8.73 14.51 -4.27
C ARG A 108 -7.72 13.51 -3.73
N ILE A 109 -7.90 13.17 -2.47
CA ILE A 109 -7.18 12.08 -1.82
C ILE A 109 -8.09 10.86 -1.90
N VAL A 110 -7.57 9.76 -2.41
CA VAL A 110 -8.30 8.50 -2.53
C VAL A 110 -7.44 7.35 -2.02
N ARG A 111 -8.09 6.29 -1.56
CA ARG A 111 -7.43 5.00 -1.38
C ARG A 111 -7.57 4.20 -2.67
N VAL A 112 -6.47 3.67 -3.15
CA VAL A 112 -6.41 2.72 -4.26
C VAL A 112 -6.18 1.32 -3.71
N VAL A 113 -6.83 0.34 -4.33
CA VAL A 113 -6.68 -1.09 -4.03
C VAL A 113 -6.54 -1.83 -5.36
N TYR A 114 -5.37 -2.41 -5.59
CA TYR A 114 -5.12 -3.38 -6.64
C TYR A 114 -5.43 -4.77 -6.12
N ARG A 115 -6.14 -5.59 -6.90
CA ARG A 115 -6.43 -6.99 -6.61
C ARG A 115 -6.22 -7.86 -7.83
N LEU A 116 -5.53 -8.98 -7.65
CA LEU A 116 -5.43 -10.00 -8.66
C LEU A 116 -6.59 -10.98 -8.50
N LYS A 117 -7.34 -11.23 -9.58
CA LYS A 117 -8.44 -12.22 -9.57
C LYS A 117 -8.25 -13.22 -10.70
N PRO A 118 -8.59 -14.50 -10.49
CA PRO A 118 -8.55 -15.48 -11.57
C PRO A 118 -9.57 -15.11 -12.65
N ASP A 119 -9.20 -15.34 -13.91
CA ASP A 119 -10.05 -15.06 -15.06
C ASP A 119 -11.27 -15.99 -15.06
N LYS A 120 -12.46 -15.41 -15.30
CA LYS A 120 -13.72 -16.18 -15.31
C LYS A 120 -14.01 -16.88 -16.64
N VAL A 121 -13.30 -16.50 -17.71
CA VAL A 121 -13.79 -16.71 -19.08
C VAL A 121 -13.50 -18.12 -19.60
N ASN A 122 -12.51 -18.85 -19.06
CA ASN A 122 -12.15 -20.18 -19.56
C ASN A 122 -11.88 -21.18 -18.42
N ASP A 123 -12.84 -22.08 -18.14
CA ASP A 123 -12.68 -23.20 -17.19
C ASP A 123 -11.53 -24.18 -17.56
N HIS A 124 -11.00 -24.10 -18.78
CA HIS A 124 -9.96 -24.99 -19.28
C HIS A 124 -8.53 -24.47 -19.05
N GLU A 125 -8.35 -23.20 -18.65
CA GLU A 125 -7.03 -22.57 -18.60
C GLU A 125 -6.70 -22.15 -17.17
N LYS A 126 -6.15 -23.10 -16.42
CA LYS A 126 -5.64 -22.88 -15.08
C LYS A 126 -4.43 -21.93 -15.19
N ASN A 127 -4.51 -20.76 -14.54
CA ASN A 127 -3.40 -19.78 -14.35
C ASN A 127 -3.39 -18.55 -15.28
N SER A 128 -4.55 -17.98 -15.59
CA SER A 128 -4.65 -16.60 -16.07
C SER A 128 -5.41 -15.73 -15.07
N TYR A 129 -4.94 -14.51 -14.87
CA TYR A 129 -5.46 -13.56 -13.90
C TYR A 129 -5.71 -12.20 -14.54
N THR A 130 -6.67 -11.48 -13.96
CA THR A 130 -7.01 -10.11 -14.28
C THR A 130 -6.67 -9.24 -13.07
N LEU A 131 -5.95 -8.15 -13.33
CA LEU A 131 -5.66 -7.12 -12.35
C LEU A 131 -6.76 -6.08 -12.35
N PHE A 132 -7.44 -5.97 -11.21
CA PHE A 132 -8.43 -4.94 -10.97
C PHE A 132 -7.85 -3.83 -10.11
N ARG A 133 -8.10 -2.59 -10.51
CA ARG A 133 -7.86 -1.39 -9.71
C ARG A 133 -9.17 -0.87 -9.17
N GLN A 134 -9.24 -0.69 -7.86
CA GLN A 134 -10.37 -0.08 -7.18
C GLN A 134 -9.94 1.24 -6.57
N GLU A 135 -10.80 2.26 -6.60
CA GLU A 135 -10.56 3.53 -5.92
C GLU A 135 -11.80 3.99 -5.14
N SER A 136 -11.57 4.64 -3.99
CA SER A 136 -12.63 5.29 -3.21
C SER A 136 -12.10 6.52 -2.47
N ILE A 137 -13.00 7.49 -2.25
CA ILE A 137 -12.75 8.64 -1.38
C ILE A 137 -12.69 8.20 0.09
N ASN A 138 -13.33 7.08 0.44
CA ASN A 138 -13.22 6.50 1.77
C ASN A 138 -11.82 5.90 1.95
N LEU A 139 -11.06 6.43 2.91
CA LEU A 139 -9.69 6.03 3.19
C LEU A 139 -9.60 4.80 4.10
N ASP A 140 -10.71 4.26 4.60
CA ASP A 140 -10.72 3.01 5.37
C ASP A 140 -10.65 1.78 4.44
N LEU A 141 -9.68 0.91 4.69
CA LEU A 141 -9.53 -0.36 3.96
C LEU A 141 -10.73 -1.29 4.14
N LYS A 142 -11.45 -1.20 5.27
CA LYS A 142 -12.63 -2.04 5.54
C LYS A 142 -13.73 -1.82 4.51
N ALA A 143 -13.86 -0.61 3.97
CA ALA A 143 -14.85 -0.30 2.94
C ALA A 143 -14.69 -1.17 1.68
N PHE A 144 -13.47 -1.62 1.37
CA PHE A 144 -13.17 -2.43 0.18
C PHE A 144 -13.41 -3.94 0.36
N LYS A 145 -13.75 -4.40 1.57
CA LYS A 145 -14.07 -5.81 1.82
C LYS A 145 -15.54 -6.15 1.54
N LEU A 146 -16.43 -5.15 1.54
CA LEU A 146 -17.87 -5.32 1.39
C LEU A 146 -18.36 -4.96 -0.02
N SER A 147 -17.88 -5.65 -1.06
CA SER A 147 -18.31 -5.40 -2.44
C SER A 147 -19.81 -5.60 -2.69
N ASP A 148 -20.53 -6.20 -1.73
CA ASP A 148 -21.94 -6.58 -1.87
C ASP A 148 -22.91 -5.70 -1.06
N THR A 149 -22.43 -4.69 -0.32
CA THR A 149 -23.29 -3.78 0.46
C THR A 149 -23.60 -2.47 -0.29
N LEU A 150 -24.69 -1.80 0.09
CA LEU A 150 -25.19 -0.56 -0.54
C LEU A 150 -24.16 0.59 -0.63
N ASP A 151 -23.16 0.60 0.25
CA ASP A 151 -22.05 1.57 0.27
C ASP A 151 -20.99 1.34 -0.83
N ALA A 152 -21.05 0.17 -1.51
CA ALA A 152 -20.20 -0.15 -2.66
C ALA A 152 -20.41 0.82 -3.83
N LYS A 153 -21.50 1.60 -3.87
CA LYS A 153 -21.74 2.63 -4.88
C LYS A 153 -20.63 3.69 -4.97
N SER A 154 -19.85 3.87 -3.89
CA SER A 154 -18.74 4.83 -3.86
C SER A 154 -17.42 4.28 -4.43
N ILE A 155 -17.30 2.96 -4.56
CA ILE A 155 -16.06 2.30 -4.99
C ILE A 155 -16.12 2.08 -6.49
N ARG A 156 -15.18 2.71 -7.21
CA ARG A 156 -15.03 2.48 -8.64
C ARG A 156 -14.06 1.35 -8.86
N THR A 157 -14.41 0.42 -9.73
CA THR A 157 -13.56 -0.72 -10.11
C THR A 157 -13.27 -0.64 -11.59
N TYR A 158 -11.99 -0.79 -11.94
CA TYR A 158 -11.47 -0.76 -13.29
C TYR A 158 -10.66 -2.03 -13.53
N GLU A 159 -10.82 -2.60 -14.71
CA GLU A 159 -9.90 -3.62 -15.21
C GLU A 159 -8.68 -2.90 -15.78
N VAL A 160 -7.48 -3.27 -15.30
CA VAL A 160 -6.23 -2.60 -15.72
C VAL A 160 -5.48 -3.44 -16.73
N ALA A 161 -5.36 -4.74 -16.47
CA ALA A 161 -4.69 -5.68 -17.34
C ALA A 161 -5.28 -7.07 -17.15
N ASP A 162 -5.44 -7.80 -18.24
CA ASP A 162 -5.87 -9.18 -18.31
C ASP A 162 -4.70 -10.08 -18.73
N GLY A 163 -4.92 -11.40 -18.78
CA GLY A 163 -3.92 -12.33 -19.31
C GLY A 163 -2.65 -12.39 -18.46
N ILE A 164 -2.71 -12.07 -17.17
CA ILE A 164 -1.55 -12.12 -16.28
C ILE A 164 -1.33 -13.58 -15.89
N LYS A 165 -0.15 -14.12 -16.18
CA LYS A 165 0.26 -15.45 -15.73
C LYS A 165 0.79 -15.43 -14.30
N SER A 166 1.68 -14.47 -14.02
CA SER A 166 2.33 -14.31 -12.72
C SER A 166 2.51 -12.83 -12.38
N PHE A 167 2.37 -12.51 -11.10
CA PHE A 167 2.53 -11.15 -10.60
C PHE A 167 3.14 -11.23 -9.21
N LYS A 168 4.25 -10.54 -8.99
CA LYS A 168 4.95 -10.46 -7.71
C LYS A 168 5.36 -9.02 -7.44
N ILE A 169 5.31 -8.63 -6.17
CA ILE A 169 5.72 -7.30 -5.70
C ILE A 169 6.86 -7.45 -4.69
N GLU A 170 7.89 -6.63 -4.84
CA GLU A 170 8.96 -6.43 -3.88
C GLU A 170 9.01 -4.95 -3.44
N HIS A 171 9.41 -4.75 -2.18
CA HIS A 171 9.49 -3.42 -1.57
C HIS A 171 10.91 -3.21 -1.06
N THR A 172 11.48 -2.05 -1.38
CA THR A 172 12.77 -1.61 -0.85
C THR A 172 12.56 -0.35 -0.04
N ALA A 173 13.04 -0.30 1.20
CA ALA A 173 13.13 0.93 1.96
C ALA A 173 14.54 1.08 2.56
N ILE A 174 15.09 2.29 2.50
CA ILE A 174 16.32 2.62 3.21
C ILE A 174 15.96 2.82 4.67
N VAL A 175 16.41 1.89 5.51
CA VAL A 175 16.40 2.08 6.97
C VAL A 175 17.70 2.81 7.30
N PRO A 176 17.64 4.01 7.92
CA PRO A 176 18.86 4.64 8.41
C PRO A 176 19.51 3.69 9.41
N LYS A 177 20.78 3.33 9.19
CA LYS A 177 21.56 2.62 10.21
C LYS A 177 21.55 3.54 11.43
N GLU A 178 20.90 3.13 12.51
CA GLU A 178 21.09 3.80 13.79
C GLU A 178 22.57 3.65 14.10
N ASP A 179 23.32 4.75 14.03
CA ASP A 179 24.67 4.81 14.55
C ASP A 179 24.55 4.38 16.01
N LYS A 180 24.92 3.12 16.28
CA LYS A 180 25.20 2.68 17.63
C LYS A 180 26.36 3.55 18.05
N ILE A 181 26.05 4.66 18.70
CA ILE A 181 26.98 5.40 19.52
C ILE A 181 27.33 4.40 20.62
N GLU A 182 28.33 3.56 20.36
CA GLU A 182 29.10 2.92 21.39
C GLU A 182 29.62 4.08 22.22
N LEU A 183 28.94 4.32 23.34
CA LEU A 183 29.50 5.04 24.45
C LEU A 183 30.66 4.19 24.95
N GLU A 184 31.77 4.24 24.21
CA GLU A 184 33.08 3.92 24.73
C GLU A 184 33.22 4.78 25.97
N LYS A 185 33.15 4.11 27.12
CA LYS A 185 33.63 4.68 28.36
C LYS A 185 35.08 5.05 28.09
N LYS A 186 35.33 6.34 27.85
CA LYS A 186 36.67 6.93 27.88
C LYS A 186 37.24 6.72 29.28
N ASP A 187 37.87 5.59 29.48
CA ASP A 187 39.00 5.52 30.38
C ASP A 187 40.17 6.17 29.63
N VAL A 188 40.65 7.25 30.22
CA VAL A 188 41.77 8.07 29.75
C VAL A 188 43.02 7.18 29.64
N TRP A 189 43.78 7.25 28.53
CA TRP A 189 45.23 7.60 28.46
C TRP A 189 45.85 7.19 27.10
N HIS A 190 46.45 8.21 26.44
CA HIS A 190 47.41 8.28 25.32
C HIS A 190 47.54 7.19 24.23
N SER A 191 47.30 7.60 22.97
CA SER A 191 48.28 7.39 21.89
C SER A 191 48.03 8.32 20.71
N ASP A 192 49.05 9.07 20.30
CA ASP A 192 49.06 9.91 19.11
C ASP A 192 49.02 9.05 17.84
N SER A 193 47.90 9.07 17.11
CA SER A 193 47.85 8.62 15.71
C SER A 193 46.78 9.41 14.95
N PRO A 194 47.09 9.90 13.73
CA PRO A 194 46.17 10.73 12.96
C PRO A 194 45.03 9.90 12.35
N PRO A 195 43.79 10.44 12.26
CA PRO A 195 42.65 9.73 11.71
C PRO A 195 42.65 9.78 10.18
N THR A 196 42.69 8.62 9.54
CA THR A 196 42.45 8.45 8.10
C THR A 196 40.93 8.48 7.84
N SER A 197 40.47 9.40 7.01
CA SER A 197 39.06 9.53 6.63
C SER A 197 38.79 8.72 5.36
N GLU A 198 38.16 7.55 5.50
CA GLU A 198 37.60 6.80 4.38
C GLU A 198 36.06 6.86 4.43
N GLY A 199 35.47 7.20 3.28
CA GLY A 199 34.07 7.56 3.13
C GLY A 199 33.10 6.43 3.45
N SER A 200 31.99 6.78 4.11
CA SER A 200 30.92 5.85 4.45
C SER A 200 30.24 5.31 3.18
N ALA A 201 30.44 4.04 2.89
CA ALA A 201 29.65 3.31 1.90
C ALA A 201 28.21 3.12 2.43
N VAL A 202 27.23 3.70 1.75
CA VAL A 202 25.80 3.47 2.00
C VAL A 202 25.45 2.09 1.45
N GLU A 203 25.32 1.11 2.34
CA GLU A 203 24.90 -0.25 1.99
C GLU A 203 23.37 -0.29 1.82
N LEU A 204 22.88 -0.43 0.58
CA LEU A 204 21.46 -0.67 0.31
C LEU A 204 21.10 -2.10 0.73
N ALA A 205 20.61 -2.25 1.97
CA ALA A 205 20.03 -3.51 2.41
C ALA A 205 18.65 -3.70 1.75
N THR A 206 18.53 -4.69 0.86
CA THR A 206 17.25 -5.14 0.31
C THR A 206 16.53 -5.98 1.37
N ALA A 207 15.99 -5.33 2.39
CA ALA A 207 15.09 -6.00 3.32
C ALA A 207 13.71 -6.12 2.66
N SER A 208 13.19 -7.34 2.52
CA SER A 208 11.77 -7.58 2.29
C SER A 208 11.01 -7.15 3.54
N ILE A 209 10.84 -5.84 3.70
CA ILE A 209 10.11 -5.27 4.82
C ILE A 209 8.68 -5.77 4.69
N GLY A 210 8.30 -6.67 5.59
CA GLY A 210 6.91 -7.02 5.84
C GLY A 210 6.18 -5.78 6.37
N ILE A 211 5.79 -4.88 5.47
CA ILE A 211 4.92 -3.74 5.75
C ILE A 211 3.57 -4.33 6.14
N SER A 212 3.41 -4.53 7.46
CA SER A 212 2.34 -5.26 8.13
C SER A 212 1.82 -6.48 7.38
N SER A 213 2.64 -7.52 7.28
CA SER A 213 2.08 -8.87 7.29
C SER A 213 1.45 -9.07 8.68
N GLN A 214 0.17 -8.68 8.83
CA GLN A 214 -0.72 -9.32 9.79
C GLN A 214 -0.82 -10.79 9.38
N GLN A 215 0.23 -11.57 9.66
CA GLN A 215 0.05 -12.99 9.86
C GLN A 215 -0.95 -13.09 11.00
N GLU A 216 -2.15 -13.56 10.68
CA GLU A 216 -3.16 -13.96 11.65
C GLU A 216 -2.44 -14.83 12.69
N LYS A 217 -2.28 -14.30 13.90
CA LYS A 217 -1.97 -15.12 15.05
C LYS A 217 -3.17 -16.03 15.25
N GLU A 218 -3.12 -17.20 14.62
CA GLU A 218 -3.91 -18.34 15.05
C GLU A 218 -3.70 -18.52 16.55
N LYS A 219 -4.82 -18.70 17.23
CA LYS A 219 -4.94 -18.78 18.69
C LYS A 219 -4.02 -19.87 19.23
N GLY A 220 -2.94 -19.48 19.90
CA GLY A 220 -2.07 -20.41 20.61
C GLY A 220 -1.20 -19.66 21.62
N ASP A 221 -1.50 -19.89 22.90
CA ASP A 221 -0.76 -19.52 24.11
C ASP A 221 -0.57 -18.05 24.53
N LYS A 222 -1.17 -17.79 25.69
CA LYS A 222 -0.94 -16.64 26.56
C LYS A 222 0.45 -16.78 27.18
N SER A 223 1.45 -16.09 26.63
CA SER A 223 2.67 -15.77 27.37
C SER A 223 2.73 -14.28 27.67
N ASP A 224 2.95 -13.97 28.94
CA ASP A 224 3.03 -12.63 29.53
C ASP A 224 4.27 -11.88 29.07
N PHE A 225 4.28 -11.46 27.80
CA PHE A 225 5.30 -10.54 27.27
C PHE A 225 4.91 -9.09 27.57
N SER A 226 5.84 -8.40 28.24
CA SER A 226 5.72 -7.06 28.80
C SER A 226 5.23 -5.99 27.81
N LYS A 227 4.31 -5.14 28.29
CA LYS A 227 3.60 -4.08 27.54
C LYS A 227 4.35 -2.76 27.38
N ASP A 228 5.61 -2.67 27.81
CA ASP A 228 6.23 -1.35 28.06
C ASP A 228 7.16 -0.81 26.96
N SER A 229 7.20 -1.45 25.79
CA SER A 229 7.88 -0.91 24.61
C SER A 229 6.96 -0.89 23.39
N ALA A 230 5.75 -0.35 23.55
CA ALA A 230 4.94 0.15 22.44
C ALA A 230 5.58 1.41 21.83
N GLY A 231 6.83 1.29 21.39
CA GLY A 231 7.50 2.28 20.56
C GLY A 231 6.62 2.54 19.35
N LYS A 232 6.27 3.81 19.13
CA LYS A 232 5.52 4.25 17.95
C LYS A 232 6.20 3.65 16.72
N LYS A 233 5.59 2.63 16.09
CA LYS A 233 6.03 2.16 14.78
C LYS A 233 5.90 3.35 13.84
N GLU A 234 7.02 3.88 13.41
CA GLU A 234 7.04 4.94 12.44
C GLU A 234 6.48 4.38 11.14
N ILE A 235 5.42 5.01 10.64
CA ILE A 235 4.76 4.57 9.41
C ILE A 235 5.66 5.04 8.27
N ALA A 236 6.48 4.14 7.75
CA ALA A 236 7.36 4.41 6.61
C ALA A 236 6.74 3.87 5.32
N LEU A 237 6.73 4.68 4.27
CA LEU A 237 6.46 4.21 2.90
C LEU A 237 7.71 3.50 2.36
N PRO A 238 7.57 2.50 1.49
CA PRO A 238 8.69 1.99 0.74
C PRO A 238 9.23 3.10 -0.18
N GLN A 239 10.51 3.04 -0.52
CA GLN A 239 11.15 4.00 -1.43
C GLN A 239 11.14 3.54 -2.87
N VAL A 240 11.19 2.22 -3.10
CA VAL A 240 11.03 1.63 -4.42
C VAL A 240 10.09 0.45 -4.30
N VAL A 241 9.13 0.39 -5.22
CA VAL A 241 8.24 -0.76 -5.40
C VAL A 241 8.57 -1.40 -6.74
N THR A 242 8.95 -2.67 -6.72
CA THR A 242 9.33 -3.42 -7.92
C THR A 242 8.27 -4.47 -8.21
N PHE A 243 7.73 -4.44 -9.42
CA PHE A 243 6.74 -5.38 -9.93
C PHE A 243 7.43 -6.34 -10.89
N PHE A 244 7.28 -7.63 -10.65
CA PHE A 244 7.67 -8.69 -11.57
C PHE A 244 6.40 -9.29 -12.14
N ILE A 245 6.18 -9.10 -13.44
CA ILE A 245 4.92 -9.45 -14.07
C ILE A 245 5.22 -10.30 -15.30
N THR A 246 4.43 -11.35 -15.50
CA THR A 246 4.45 -12.19 -16.68
C THR A 246 3.07 -12.14 -17.33
N LEU A 247 2.99 -11.67 -18.57
CA LEU A 247 1.77 -11.65 -19.38
C LEU A 247 1.78 -12.77 -20.41
N TRP A 248 0.60 -13.33 -20.65
CA TRP A 248 0.29 -14.14 -21.83
C TRP A 248 0.05 -13.23 -23.05
N ASP A 249 0.37 -13.71 -24.26
CA ASP A 249 -0.16 -13.12 -25.49
C ASP A 249 -1.68 -13.35 -25.60
N LEU A 250 -2.36 -12.69 -26.55
CA LEU A 250 -3.83 -12.83 -26.71
C LEU A 250 -4.23 -14.27 -27.03
N GLN A 251 -3.36 -15.02 -27.70
CA GLN A 251 -3.56 -16.44 -28.02
C GLN A 251 -3.19 -17.37 -26.85
N LYS A 252 -2.57 -16.83 -25.79
CA LYS A 252 -2.07 -17.55 -24.60
C LYS A 252 -1.11 -18.70 -24.92
N GLU A 253 -0.39 -18.60 -26.04
CA GLU A 253 0.63 -19.56 -26.44
C GLU A 253 2.01 -19.17 -25.93
N ARG A 254 2.26 -17.86 -25.75
CA ARG A 254 3.56 -17.32 -25.36
C ARG A 254 3.44 -16.43 -24.14
N GLU A 255 4.51 -16.43 -23.36
CA GLU A 255 4.64 -15.57 -22.20
C GLU A 255 5.77 -14.56 -22.37
N ARG A 256 5.60 -13.40 -21.75
CA ARG A 256 6.61 -12.35 -21.66
C ARG A 256 6.66 -11.82 -20.24
N SER A 257 7.87 -11.74 -19.69
CA SER A 257 8.12 -11.21 -18.35
C SER A 257 8.77 -9.84 -18.44
N PHE A 258 8.34 -8.95 -17.56
CA PHE A 258 8.84 -7.59 -17.43
C PHE A 258 8.98 -7.21 -15.96
N VAL A 259 9.81 -6.19 -15.73
CA VAL A 259 10.11 -5.67 -14.40
C VAL A 259 9.88 -4.17 -14.42
N ILE A 260 8.96 -3.71 -13.57
CA ILE A 260 8.63 -2.29 -13.42
C ILE A 260 9.09 -1.86 -12.04
N SER A 261 9.96 -0.86 -11.98
CA SER A 261 10.47 -0.31 -10.72
C SER A 261 10.01 1.12 -10.57
N VAL A 262 9.14 1.39 -9.59
CA VAL A 262 8.60 2.72 -9.35
C VAL A 262 9.16 3.29 -8.05
N PRO A 263 9.92 4.40 -8.10
CA PRO A 263 10.36 5.07 -6.89
C PRO A 263 9.21 5.90 -6.29
N ILE A 264 9.09 5.86 -4.97
CA ILE A 264 8.17 6.69 -4.18
C ILE A 264 8.99 7.82 -3.56
N PHE A 265 8.64 9.05 -3.91
CA PHE A 265 9.25 10.24 -3.33
C PHE A 265 8.66 10.49 -1.94
N VAL A 266 9.25 9.85 -0.94
CA VAL A 266 9.02 10.24 0.45
C VAL A 266 9.79 11.54 0.63
N GLY A 267 9.07 12.67 0.70
CA GLY A 267 9.69 13.95 1.01
C GLY A 267 10.61 13.76 2.21
N SER A 268 11.90 14.02 2.02
CA SER A 268 12.87 13.90 3.10
C SER A 268 12.35 14.77 4.23
N ILE A 269 11.96 14.16 5.34
CA ILE A 269 11.74 14.90 6.59
C ILE A 269 13.03 15.70 6.75
N ASP A 270 12.93 17.03 6.74
CA ASP A 270 14.11 17.90 6.83
C ASP A 270 14.94 17.38 8.00
N LYS A 271 16.12 16.84 7.68
CA LYS A 271 16.98 16.22 8.70
C LYS A 271 17.23 17.22 9.82
N ASP A 272 17.37 18.49 9.44
CA ASP A 272 17.51 19.62 10.33
C ASP A 272 16.31 19.78 11.27
N GLU A 273 15.07 19.68 10.76
CA GLU A 273 13.86 19.77 11.59
C GLU A 273 13.75 18.56 12.54
N MET A 274 14.16 17.37 12.09
CA MET A 274 14.16 16.17 12.93
C MET A 274 15.25 16.26 14.02
N GLU A 275 16.45 16.69 13.66
CA GLU A 275 17.57 16.92 14.57
C GLU A 275 17.23 17.99 15.61
N GLU A 276 16.58 19.08 15.19
CA GLU A 276 16.12 20.14 16.09
C GLU A 276 15.07 19.61 17.08
N LYS A 277 14.09 18.81 16.62
CA LYS A 277 13.12 18.15 17.50
C LYS A 277 13.78 17.15 18.46
N ILE A 278 14.81 16.44 18.02
CA ILE A 278 15.57 15.52 18.87
C ILE A 278 16.37 16.30 19.93
N LYS A 279 17.08 17.37 19.54
CA LYS A 279 17.80 18.28 20.45
C LYS A 279 16.85 18.86 21.49
N ALA A 280 15.72 19.42 21.06
CA ALA A 280 14.70 19.98 21.95
C ALA A 280 14.09 18.94 22.92
N ARG A 281 13.93 17.67 22.51
CA ARG A 281 13.48 16.60 23.41
C ARG A 281 14.55 16.21 24.43
N LYS A 282 15.81 16.11 24.00
CA LYS A 282 16.95 15.82 24.90
C LYS A 282 17.08 16.91 25.96
N GLU A 283 16.99 18.18 25.59
CA GLU A 283 17.02 19.31 26.52
C GLU A 283 15.86 19.25 27.54
N LYS A 284 14.63 18.99 27.08
CA LYS A 284 13.48 18.83 27.98
C LYS A 284 13.64 17.65 28.96
N GLN A 285 14.22 16.53 28.52
CA GLN A 285 14.50 15.39 29.40
C GLN A 285 15.56 15.73 30.45
N VAL A 286 16.64 16.42 30.06
CA VAL A 286 17.69 16.87 31.00
C VAL A 286 17.11 17.84 32.03
N GLN A 287 16.26 18.79 31.61
CA GLN A 287 15.59 19.71 32.53
C GLN A 287 14.67 18.98 33.52
N GLN A 288 13.88 18.01 33.06
CA GLN A 288 13.03 17.20 33.95
C GLN A 288 13.85 16.36 34.95
N GLN A 289 14.98 15.79 34.52
CA GLN A 289 15.87 15.06 35.43
C GLN A 289 16.49 16.00 36.48
N ASN A 290 16.90 17.20 36.10
CA ASN A 290 17.45 18.18 37.03
C ASN A 290 16.40 18.68 38.03
N GLN A 291 15.16 18.94 37.60
CA GLN A 291 14.06 19.29 38.51
C GLN A 291 13.75 18.16 39.50
N LYS A 292 13.74 16.90 39.05
CA LYS A 292 13.58 15.74 39.94
C LYS A 292 14.70 15.65 40.97
N LYS A 293 15.97 15.85 40.58
CA LYS A 293 17.12 15.89 41.50
C LYS A 293 17.01 17.02 42.53
N GLN A 294 16.60 18.22 42.11
CA GLN A 294 16.40 19.35 43.02
C GLN A 294 15.26 19.10 44.01
N THR A 295 14.14 18.54 43.55
CA THR A 295 12.99 18.19 44.40
C THR A 295 13.38 17.12 45.42
N GLN A 296 14.13 16.09 45.01
CA GLN A 296 14.67 15.09 45.92
C GLN A 296 15.62 15.71 46.96
N LYS A 297 16.48 16.65 46.57
CA LYS A 297 17.38 17.34 47.49
C LYS A 297 16.62 18.19 48.51
N GLN A 298 15.55 18.88 48.10
CA GLN A 298 14.68 19.63 49.01
C GLN A 298 13.93 18.71 49.99
N LEU A 299 13.40 17.58 49.53
CA LEU A 299 12.76 16.57 50.38
C LEU A 299 13.75 15.98 51.39
N GLN A 300 15.00 15.73 50.98
CA GLN A 300 16.06 15.29 51.91
C GLN A 300 16.35 16.37 52.96
N MET A 301 16.43 17.66 52.59
CA MET A 301 16.67 18.75 53.55
C MET A 301 15.50 18.96 54.54
N GLN A 302 14.25 18.78 54.12
CA GLN A 302 13.09 18.85 55.02
C GLN A 302 13.10 17.74 56.09
N ASN A 303 13.66 16.57 55.77
CA ASN A 303 13.81 15.47 56.72
C ASN A 303 14.97 15.67 57.72
N PHE A 304 15.80 16.72 57.56
CA PHE A 304 16.86 17.10 58.51
C PHE A 304 16.46 18.25 59.46
N ALA A 305 15.20 18.67 59.48
CA ALA A 305 14.75 19.60 60.51
C ALA A 305 14.96 18.96 61.91
N PRO A 306 15.63 19.66 62.85
CA PRO A 306 15.87 19.12 64.18
C PRO A 306 14.53 18.78 64.81
N VAL A 307 14.44 17.59 65.41
CA VAL A 307 13.28 17.10 66.15
C VAL A 307 13.03 18.07 67.31
N GLY A 308 12.24 19.12 67.03
CA GLY A 308 11.73 20.04 68.02
C GLY A 308 10.78 19.26 68.94
N THR A 309 11.09 19.33 70.22
CA THR A 309 10.41 18.70 71.34
C THR A 309 8.90 18.79 71.18
N LYS A 310 8.25 17.63 71.08
CA LYS A 310 6.79 17.49 70.97
C LYS A 310 6.10 18.14 72.18
N GLN A 311 5.43 19.27 71.99
CA GLN A 311 4.28 19.64 72.82
C GLN A 311 3.02 19.05 72.18
N SER A 312 2.42 18.11 72.89
CA SER A 312 1.16 17.45 72.54
C SER A 312 -0.01 18.43 72.62
N ILE A 313 -0.47 18.93 71.47
CA ILE A 313 -1.79 19.56 71.36
C ILE A 313 -2.73 18.56 70.68
N VAL A 314 -3.55 17.94 71.51
CA VAL A 314 -4.70 17.13 71.12
C VAL A 314 -5.76 18.09 70.58
N GLN A 315 -5.87 18.22 69.25
CA GLN A 315 -7.06 18.81 68.63
C GLN A 315 -7.90 17.74 67.94
N ASN A 316 -9.07 17.56 68.55
CA ASN A 316 -10.12 16.64 68.21
C ASN A 316 -10.83 17.11 66.93
N LYS A 317 -10.41 16.59 65.77
CA LYS A 317 -11.03 16.93 64.47
C LYS A 317 -12.14 15.93 64.15
N LYS A 318 -13.37 16.31 64.51
CA LYS A 318 -14.63 15.67 64.10
C LYS A 318 -14.60 15.35 62.60
N ARG A 319 -14.67 14.06 62.26
CA ARG A 319 -15.00 13.56 60.93
C ARG A 319 -16.48 13.83 60.67
N GLN A 320 -16.79 14.81 59.82
CA GLN A 320 -18.07 14.84 59.13
C GLN A 320 -17.92 14.04 57.83
N HIS A 321 -18.58 12.89 57.77
CA HIS A 321 -18.85 12.16 56.53
C HIS A 321 -19.93 12.92 55.76
N ASN A 322 -19.54 13.65 54.71
CA ASN A 322 -20.48 14.04 53.66
C ASN A 322 -20.46 12.94 52.59
N ILE A 323 -21.48 12.08 52.67
CA ILE A 323 -21.87 11.18 51.58
C ILE A 323 -22.62 12.06 50.57
N MET A 324 -21.96 12.46 49.48
CA MET A 324 -22.64 13.01 48.31
C MET A 324 -23.13 11.86 47.43
N ILE A 325 -24.42 11.54 47.55
CA ILE A 325 -25.18 10.76 46.57
C ILE A 325 -25.45 11.70 45.39
N ASN A 326 -24.78 11.49 44.27
CA ASN A 326 -25.08 12.19 43.03
C ASN A 326 -26.46 11.72 42.51
N GLY A 327 -27.46 12.57 42.73
CA GLY A 327 -28.73 12.52 42.01
C GLY A 327 -28.51 12.80 40.53
N LYS A 328 -28.65 11.77 39.70
CA LYS A 328 -28.95 11.94 38.28
C LYS A 328 -30.46 12.05 38.14
N GLN A 329 -30.92 13.28 37.92
CA GLN A 329 -32.25 13.55 37.40
C GLN A 329 -32.38 12.93 36.00
N LEU A 330 -33.40 12.09 35.83
CA LEU A 330 -33.96 11.77 34.52
C LEU A 330 -34.62 13.03 33.97
N GLY A 331 -34.02 13.59 32.92
CA GLY A 331 -34.66 14.56 32.05
C GLY A 331 -35.32 13.82 30.91
N ASP A 332 -36.61 13.52 31.07
CA ASP A 332 -37.50 13.23 29.96
C ASP A 332 -37.60 14.47 29.09
N ASN A 333 -37.17 14.39 27.83
CA ASN A 333 -37.62 15.31 26.80
C ASN A 333 -38.05 14.51 25.57
N ILE A 334 -39.36 14.28 25.58
CA ILE A 334 -40.20 13.92 24.47
C ILE A 334 -40.25 15.14 23.54
N LEU A 335 -39.76 15.02 22.31
CA LEU A 335 -40.29 15.79 21.20
C LEU A 335 -40.38 14.90 19.95
N LEU A 336 -41.54 14.26 19.86
CA LEU A 336 -42.09 13.68 18.64
C LEU A 336 -42.50 14.83 17.72
N GLU A 337 -41.67 15.15 16.74
CA GLU A 337 -42.14 15.93 15.59
C GLU A 337 -42.66 14.97 14.52
N LYS A 338 -43.98 14.86 14.48
CA LYS A 338 -44.74 14.23 13.40
C LYS A 338 -44.64 15.13 12.17
N GLN A 339 -44.01 14.65 11.11
CA GLN A 339 -44.37 15.07 9.75
C GLN A 339 -45.15 13.94 9.07
N THR A 340 -46.45 14.18 8.98
CA THR A 340 -47.38 13.58 8.03
C THR A 340 -47.38 14.38 6.73
N VAL A 341 -47.96 13.77 5.68
CA VAL A 341 -48.39 14.35 4.38
C VAL A 341 -47.27 14.28 3.31
N VAL A 342 -47.38 13.67 2.11
CA VAL A 342 -48.53 13.30 1.26
C VAL A 342 -48.29 11.96 0.51
N VAL A 343 -49.41 11.28 0.28
CA VAL A 343 -49.73 10.14 -0.59
C VAL A 343 -49.37 10.35 -2.08
N GLY A 344 -48.73 9.35 -2.68
CA GLY A 344 -48.78 9.07 -4.13
C GLY A 344 -48.02 7.77 -4.39
N GLY A 345 -48.61 6.64 -4.79
CA GLY A 345 -49.73 6.47 -5.70
C GLY A 345 -49.20 5.87 -7.00
N GLY A 346 -48.77 4.59 -6.97
CA GLY A 346 -48.19 3.92 -8.14
C GLY A 346 -48.08 2.41 -7.95
N LYS A 347 -49.22 1.72 -8.05
CA LYS A 347 -49.30 0.26 -8.18
C LYS A 347 -48.85 -0.15 -9.59
N SER A 348 -48.01 -1.17 -9.71
CA SER A 348 -48.15 -2.26 -10.70
C SER A 348 -47.06 -3.35 -10.53
N PRO A 349 -47.32 -4.59 -10.96
CA PRO A 349 -47.09 -5.76 -10.09
C PRO A 349 -46.04 -6.76 -10.61
N VAL A 350 -45.59 -7.59 -9.65
CA VAL A 350 -45.39 -9.05 -9.77
C VAL A 350 -44.48 -9.53 -10.91
N GLY A 351 -43.21 -9.78 -10.56
CA GLY A 351 -42.29 -10.64 -11.31
C GLY A 351 -41.79 -11.77 -10.41
N MET A 352 -42.21 -12.99 -10.75
CA MET A 352 -41.98 -14.25 -10.03
C MET A 352 -40.53 -14.59 -9.71
N LYS A 353 -40.38 -15.24 -8.55
CA LYS A 353 -39.23 -16.06 -8.13
C LYS A 353 -38.90 -17.13 -9.17
N ARG A 354 -37.61 -17.28 -9.52
CA ARG A 354 -37.02 -18.59 -9.78
C ARG A 354 -35.66 -18.70 -9.08
N LYS A 355 -35.67 -19.56 -8.08
CA LYS A 355 -34.52 -20.14 -7.38
C LYS A 355 -34.15 -21.36 -8.23
N LEU A 356 -32.99 -21.37 -8.89
CA LEU A 356 -32.39 -22.62 -9.36
C LEU A 356 -31.11 -22.83 -8.56
N VAL A 357 -31.23 -23.76 -7.63
CA VAL A 357 -30.12 -24.47 -7.00
C VAL A 357 -29.72 -25.55 -8.00
N GLN A 358 -28.45 -25.59 -8.39
CA GLN A 358 -27.90 -26.80 -9.00
C GLN A 358 -26.62 -27.18 -8.26
N VAL A 359 -26.68 -28.39 -7.75
CA VAL A 359 -25.67 -29.15 -7.00
C VAL A 359 -24.95 -30.05 -8.01
N SER A 360 -23.72 -30.45 -7.66
CA SER A 360 -22.82 -31.46 -8.25
C SER A 360 -21.91 -30.95 -9.38
N ALA A 361 -20.63 -31.32 -9.44
CA ALA A 361 -19.85 -32.32 -8.69
C ALA A 361 -18.45 -31.77 -8.35
#